data_AF-A0AAU3Z0K8-F1
#
_entry.id   AF-A0AAU3Z0K8-F1
#
_cell.length_a   1.000
_cell.length_b   1.000
_cell.length_c   1.000
_cell.angle_alpha   90.00
_cell.angle_beta   90.00
_cell.angle_gamma   90.00
#
_symmetry.space_group_name_H-M   'P 1'
#
loop_
_entity.id
_entity.type
_entity.pdbx_description
1 polymer ?
#
loop_
_entity_poly.entity_id
_entity_poly.type
_entity_poly.pdbx_seq_one_letter_code
_entity_poly.pdbx_strand_id
1 'polypeptide(L)'
;MITSDSAPLLRPDVFLVPSGSGTVYVRSSRGTDLIAAPGIAGWLERLAPFLDGTRTVEQLLDGLEGDRRTTVLRVLELIDRHGLLAVRAAPGPDRDTASYARLRVLALGAPAAVGALTNALRLTGLPAVTPVTGHAAARTAVAAGGHDALLLLDAGDDPQSVARLDEDCRAGGLWFAAAVRDAESWWLGPTLSPGPDRTAGGWLGAWQRVHGTQTTPRTPQHPSDQRPSDQHPTDERPPDQHPPEQRPSGQCPSDAAEFAATLLAHRFQRAFLGPSTSAADEPEPLVRLDSATLTTTRHPYRPHPAALPAAPESAAGFLARIASLRGGPAVGPEEFSKRAAGCIDQYGGLLADLDEGALPQFPRHASRALVRDPRTGRSEHQVHATGPDFTTARLRTARRALTLYALLALDPRRFVPASGGPSLWAWSPEDGTARLVPVASVRAGGPNPPRGLGSGATFDEAVAAALRDRRGPAHGALIVPLDHDPAATGILPYLLRTVRCDD
;
A
#
# COMPACT_ATOMS: atom_id res chain seq x y z
N MET A 1 -18.29 12.76 -13.93
CA MET A 1 -19.52 12.64 -14.72
C MET A 1 -20.06 14.04 -14.93
N ILE A 2 -19.88 14.55 -16.14
CA ILE A 2 -20.27 15.91 -16.52
C ILE A 2 -21.79 15.96 -16.71
N THR A 3 -22.46 16.91 -16.08
CA THR A 3 -23.91 17.14 -16.21
C THR A 3 -24.20 18.25 -17.22
N SER A 4 -25.46 18.40 -17.66
CA SER A 4 -25.86 19.47 -18.60
C SER A 4 -25.47 20.88 -18.13
N ASP A 5 -25.50 21.11 -16.82
CA ASP A 5 -25.20 22.41 -16.20
C ASP A 5 -23.69 22.62 -15.93
N SER A 6 -22.87 21.59 -16.14
CA SER A 6 -21.43 21.67 -15.90
C SER A 6 -20.76 22.50 -16.98
N ALA A 7 -19.83 23.37 -16.61
CA ALA A 7 -18.95 24.09 -17.52
C ALA A 7 -17.60 23.36 -17.67
N PRO A 8 -17.43 22.52 -18.71
CA PRO A 8 -16.21 21.74 -18.89
C PRO A 8 -15.03 22.64 -19.27
N LEU A 9 -13.92 22.43 -18.58
CA LEU A 9 -12.62 23.03 -18.83
C LEU A 9 -11.64 21.92 -19.17
N LEU A 10 -11.04 21.96 -20.36
CA LEU A 10 -9.88 21.13 -20.65
C LEU A 10 -8.77 21.53 -19.70
N ARG A 11 -8.24 20.55 -18.97
CA ARG A 11 -7.23 20.83 -17.96
C ARG A 11 -6.02 21.53 -18.60
N PRO A 12 -5.47 22.58 -17.99
CA PRO A 12 -4.43 23.41 -18.60
C PRO A 12 -3.11 22.66 -18.81
N ASP A 13 -2.92 21.52 -18.14
CA ASP A 13 -1.75 20.68 -18.31
C ASP A 13 -1.90 19.61 -19.42
N VAL A 14 -3.04 19.57 -20.12
CA VAL A 14 -3.32 18.58 -21.18
C VAL A 14 -2.89 19.11 -22.54
N PHE A 15 -2.01 18.37 -23.19
CA PHE A 15 -1.56 18.59 -24.56
C PHE A 15 -2.05 17.45 -25.45
N LEU A 16 -2.75 17.79 -26.52
CA LEU A 16 -3.30 16.84 -27.48
C LEU A 16 -2.48 16.89 -28.77
N VAL A 17 -1.94 15.74 -29.20
CA VAL A 17 -1.17 15.61 -30.42
C VAL A 17 -1.87 14.60 -31.34
N PRO A 18 -2.40 15.01 -32.49
CA PRO A 18 -2.98 14.10 -33.47
C PRO A 18 -1.93 13.10 -33.95
N SER A 19 -2.29 11.82 -34.02
CA SER A 19 -1.51 10.80 -34.71
C SER A 19 -2.29 10.38 -35.95
N GLY A 20 -1.60 10.32 -37.09
CA GLY A 20 -2.18 10.03 -38.40
C GLY A 20 -2.75 8.61 -38.49
N SER A 21 -3.93 8.39 -37.92
CA SER A 21 -4.70 7.13 -37.94
C SER A 21 -6.06 7.24 -37.22
N GLY A 22 -6.54 8.46 -36.90
CA GLY A 22 -7.74 8.61 -36.06
C GLY A 22 -7.46 8.34 -34.58
N THR A 23 -6.22 8.56 -34.14
CA THR A 23 -5.82 8.47 -32.73
C THR A 23 -5.27 9.82 -32.26
N VAL A 24 -5.38 10.11 -30.97
CA VAL A 24 -4.80 11.30 -30.35
C VAL A 24 -3.93 10.90 -29.18
N TYR A 25 -2.67 11.31 -29.24
CA TYR A 25 -1.77 11.24 -28.10
C TYR A 25 -2.12 12.35 -27.14
N VAL A 26 -2.31 11.98 -25.88
CA VAL A 26 -2.56 12.91 -24.79
C VAL A 26 -1.33 12.92 -23.92
N ARG A 27 -0.78 14.10 -23.66
CA ARG A 27 0.29 14.29 -22.68
C ARG A 27 -0.22 15.21 -21.59
N SER A 28 -0.11 14.79 -20.34
CA SER A 28 -0.49 15.61 -19.19
C SER A 28 0.49 15.46 -18.03
N SER A 29 0.32 16.25 -16.98
CA SER A 29 1.03 16.05 -15.70
C SER A 29 0.71 14.69 -15.05
N ARG A 30 -0.35 14.00 -15.49
CA ARG A 30 -0.73 12.65 -15.04
C ARG A 30 -0.14 11.53 -15.91
N GLY A 31 0.64 11.86 -16.94
CA GLY A 31 1.27 10.91 -17.83
C GLY A 31 0.82 11.03 -19.28
N THR A 32 1.17 10.03 -20.08
CA THR A 32 0.81 9.92 -21.49
C THR A 32 -0.30 8.89 -21.69
N ASP A 33 -1.30 9.23 -22.48
CA ASP A 33 -2.42 8.36 -22.84
C ASP A 33 -2.66 8.40 -24.36
N LEU A 34 -3.39 7.41 -24.87
CA LEU A 34 -3.75 7.32 -26.28
C LEU A 34 -5.26 7.12 -26.40
N ILE A 35 -5.93 8.10 -27.02
CA ILE A 35 -7.35 7.99 -27.32
C ILE A 35 -7.49 7.48 -28.76
N ALA A 36 -7.92 6.24 -28.90
CA ALA A 36 -8.21 5.63 -30.20
C ALA A 36 -9.72 5.59 -30.46
N ALA A 37 -10.21 6.53 -31.27
CA ALA A 37 -11.59 6.57 -31.71
C ALA A 37 -11.68 7.21 -33.10
N PRO A 38 -12.39 6.61 -34.07
CA PRO A 38 -12.48 7.14 -35.43
C PRO A 38 -12.89 8.62 -35.46
N GLY A 39 -12.07 9.46 -36.09
CA GLY A 39 -12.34 10.90 -36.23
C GLY A 39 -12.17 11.73 -34.95
N ILE A 40 -11.71 11.15 -33.84
CA ILE A 40 -11.60 11.86 -32.55
C ILE A 40 -10.66 13.07 -32.61
N ALA A 41 -9.60 13.01 -33.41
CA ALA A 41 -8.67 14.13 -33.60
C ALA A 41 -9.39 15.37 -34.13
N GLY A 42 -10.23 15.22 -35.16
CA GLY A 42 -10.99 16.34 -35.72
C GLY A 42 -12.10 16.84 -34.80
N TRP A 43 -12.66 15.98 -33.94
CA TRP A 43 -13.61 16.42 -32.91
C TRP A 43 -12.93 17.20 -31.79
N LEU A 44 -11.78 16.73 -31.32
CA LEU A 44 -10.99 17.39 -30.27
C LEU A 44 -10.47 18.75 -30.74
N GLU A 45 -9.97 18.86 -31.95
CA GLU A 45 -9.52 20.12 -32.54
C GLU A 45 -10.64 21.18 -32.58
N ARG A 46 -11.88 20.75 -32.89
CA ARG A 46 -13.04 21.67 -32.92
C ARG A 46 -13.61 21.98 -31.56
N LEU A 47 -13.61 21.02 -30.63
CA LEU A 47 -14.21 21.19 -29.31
C LEU A 47 -13.27 21.89 -28.34
N ALA A 48 -11.96 21.63 -28.38
CA ALA A 48 -10.99 22.14 -27.41
C ALA A 48 -11.06 23.67 -27.17
N PRO A 49 -11.23 24.54 -28.18
CA PRO A 49 -11.38 25.98 -27.97
C PRO A 49 -12.60 26.38 -27.13
N PHE A 50 -13.62 25.53 -27.06
CA PHE A 50 -14.85 25.76 -26.30
C PHE A 50 -14.84 25.06 -24.93
N LEU A 51 -13.81 24.27 -24.64
CA LEU A 51 -13.60 23.62 -23.34
C LEU A 51 -12.75 24.52 -22.44
N ASP A 52 -13.15 25.78 -22.27
CA ASP A 52 -12.45 26.79 -21.47
C ASP A 52 -13.15 27.07 -20.13
N GLY A 53 -14.19 26.31 -19.81
CA GLY A 53 -15.03 26.49 -18.63
C GLY A 53 -15.90 27.74 -18.66
N THR A 54 -16.09 28.40 -19.81
CA THR A 54 -16.99 29.57 -19.95
C THR A 54 -18.40 29.19 -20.39
N ARG A 55 -18.58 27.98 -20.95
CA ARG A 55 -19.86 27.48 -21.47
C ARG A 55 -20.28 26.20 -20.77
N THR A 56 -21.56 26.06 -20.45
CA THR A 56 -22.12 24.80 -19.95
C THR A 56 -22.23 23.77 -21.08
N VAL A 57 -22.34 22.48 -20.73
CA VAL A 57 -22.62 21.43 -21.73
C VAL A 57 -23.90 21.76 -22.51
N GLU A 58 -24.94 22.25 -21.85
CA GLU A 58 -26.15 22.68 -22.55
C GLU A 58 -25.87 23.77 -23.59
N GLN A 59 -25.08 24.79 -23.24
CA GLN A 59 -24.68 25.85 -24.16
C GLN A 59 -23.76 25.37 -25.29
N LEU A 60 -22.93 24.35 -25.05
CA LEU A 60 -22.12 23.70 -26.09
C LEU A 60 -22.97 22.91 -27.10
N LEU A 61 -24.13 22.43 -26.66
CA LEU A 61 -25.05 21.64 -27.46
C LEU A 61 -26.17 22.47 -28.10
N ASP A 62 -26.25 23.76 -27.77
CA ASP A 62 -27.25 24.66 -28.31
C ASP A 62 -27.10 24.81 -29.83
N GLY A 63 -28.22 24.74 -30.56
CA GLY A 63 -28.26 24.77 -32.03
C GLY A 63 -27.70 23.53 -32.75
N LEU A 64 -27.28 22.46 -32.04
CA LEU A 64 -26.86 21.21 -32.67
C LEU A 64 -28.04 20.23 -32.84
N GLU A 65 -28.23 19.76 -34.07
CA GLU A 65 -29.26 18.75 -34.41
C GLU A 65 -28.82 17.32 -34.03
N GLY A 66 -29.80 16.51 -33.59
CA GLY A 66 -29.77 15.06 -33.35
C GLY A 66 -28.39 14.40 -33.24
N ASP A 67 -27.91 13.81 -34.34
CA ASP A 67 -26.69 13.00 -34.37
C ASP A 67 -25.43 13.77 -33.97
N ARG A 68 -25.35 15.08 -34.28
CA ARG A 68 -24.21 15.91 -33.87
C ARG A 68 -24.22 16.13 -32.36
N ARG A 69 -25.39 16.37 -31.77
CA ARG A 69 -25.55 16.52 -30.32
C ARG A 69 -25.10 15.25 -29.59
N THR A 70 -25.55 14.08 -30.06
CA THR A 70 -25.15 12.78 -29.51
C THR A 70 -23.64 12.53 -29.65
N THR A 71 -23.05 12.92 -30.77
CA THR A 71 -21.61 12.74 -30.99
C THR A 71 -20.77 13.62 -30.05
N VAL A 72 -21.14 14.90 -29.88
CA VAL A 72 -20.44 15.80 -28.94
C VAL A 72 -20.53 15.27 -27.51
N LEU A 73 -21.69 14.77 -27.07
CA LEU A 73 -21.83 14.15 -25.75
C LEU A 73 -20.91 12.93 -25.57
N ARG A 74 -20.85 12.03 -26.56
CA ARG A 74 -19.94 10.87 -26.52
C ARG A 74 -18.47 11.28 -26.44
N VAL A 75 -18.09 12.35 -27.15
CA VAL A 75 -16.72 12.89 -27.10
C VAL A 75 -16.45 13.49 -25.72
N LEU A 76 -17.35 14.29 -25.16
CA LEU A 76 -17.20 14.85 -23.81
C LEU A 76 -17.09 13.75 -22.74
N GLU A 77 -17.94 12.72 -22.80
CA GLU A 77 -17.87 11.55 -21.90
C GLU A 77 -16.55 10.78 -22.05
N LEU A 78 -16.05 10.63 -23.28
CA LEU A 78 -14.77 9.99 -23.53
C LEU A 78 -13.64 10.81 -22.88
N ILE A 79 -13.62 12.13 -23.08
CA ILE A 79 -12.61 13.02 -22.50
C ILE A 79 -12.70 13.04 -20.96
N ASP A 80 -13.91 13.03 -20.38
CA ASP A 80 -14.14 12.93 -18.93
C ASP A 80 -13.64 11.59 -18.38
N ARG A 81 -13.90 10.49 -19.07
CA ARG A 81 -13.44 9.14 -18.70
C ARG A 81 -11.91 9.04 -18.67
N HIS A 82 -11.24 9.74 -19.59
CA HIS A 82 -9.78 9.89 -19.59
C HIS A 82 -9.27 10.94 -18.58
N GLY A 83 -10.16 11.59 -17.80
CA GLY A 83 -9.81 12.51 -16.72
C GLY A 83 -9.15 13.81 -17.21
N LEU A 84 -9.46 14.23 -18.44
CA LEU A 84 -8.86 15.40 -19.09
C LEU A 84 -9.68 16.68 -18.89
N LEU A 85 -10.93 16.55 -18.43
CA LEU A 85 -11.80 17.68 -18.10
C LEU A 85 -11.75 17.98 -16.59
N ALA A 86 -11.84 19.26 -16.27
CA ALA A 86 -12.20 19.79 -14.97
C ALA A 86 -13.55 20.51 -15.11
N VAL A 87 -14.34 20.58 -14.03
CA VAL A 87 -15.53 21.43 -14.00
C VAL A 87 -15.16 22.73 -13.32
N ARG A 88 -15.32 23.86 -13.99
CA ARG A 88 -15.07 25.16 -13.36
C ARG A 88 -16.23 25.47 -12.42
N ALA A 89 -15.99 25.44 -11.11
CA ALA A 89 -16.92 26.01 -10.14
C ALA A 89 -17.05 27.52 -10.41
N ALA A 90 -18.23 28.09 -10.14
CA ALA A 90 -18.52 29.51 -10.35
C ALA A 90 -17.38 30.42 -9.82
N PRO A 91 -17.08 31.55 -10.47
CA PRO A 91 -15.92 32.38 -10.17
C PRO A 91 -16.02 33.04 -8.79
N GLY A 92 -15.63 32.29 -7.77
CA GLY A 92 -15.16 32.77 -6.47
C GLY A 92 -13.69 32.38 -6.29
N PRO A 93 -12.97 32.94 -5.32
CA PRO A 93 -11.66 32.42 -4.96
C PRO A 93 -11.85 30.95 -4.60
N ASP A 94 -11.09 30.10 -5.30
CA ASP A 94 -11.02 28.67 -5.12
C ASP A 94 -10.90 28.38 -3.60
N ARG A 95 -12.01 27.96 -2.98
CA ARG A 95 -12.17 27.95 -1.51
C ARG A 95 -11.10 27.07 -0.86
N ASP A 96 -10.61 26.06 -1.59
CA ASP A 96 -9.57 25.14 -1.16
C ASP A 96 -8.18 25.79 -1.22
N THR A 97 -7.88 26.55 -2.28
CA THR A 97 -6.62 27.31 -2.40
C THR A 97 -6.51 28.43 -1.36
N ALA A 98 -7.61 29.16 -1.09
CA ALA A 98 -7.64 30.19 -0.04
C ALA A 98 -7.52 29.59 1.38
N SER A 99 -8.03 28.37 1.59
CA SER A 99 -7.88 27.64 2.85
C SER A 99 -6.45 27.12 3.03
N TYR A 100 -5.82 26.64 1.95
CA TYR A 100 -4.43 26.20 1.96
C TYR A 100 -3.50 27.33 2.42
N ALA A 101 -3.60 28.52 1.81
CA ALA A 101 -2.74 29.66 2.17
C ALA A 101 -2.84 30.14 3.63
N ARG A 102 -3.87 29.72 4.37
CA ARG A 102 -4.10 30.06 5.78
C ARG A 102 -3.55 29.03 6.76
N LEU A 103 -3.12 27.86 6.29
CA LEU A 103 -2.59 26.81 7.16
C LEU A 103 -1.30 27.27 7.84
N ARG A 104 -1.22 26.97 9.13
CA ARG A 104 -0.01 27.12 9.94
C ARG A 104 0.64 25.76 10.08
N VAL A 105 1.83 25.61 9.52
CA VAL A 105 2.54 24.33 9.44
C VAL A 105 3.72 24.32 10.39
N LEU A 106 3.82 23.26 11.20
CA LEU A 106 5.06 22.90 11.91
C LEU A 106 5.94 22.08 10.97
N ALA A 107 7.18 22.51 10.77
CA ALA A 107 8.19 21.80 9.99
C ALA A 107 9.28 21.26 10.91
N LEU A 108 9.36 19.93 11.06
CA LEU A 108 10.33 19.26 11.92
C LEU A 108 11.41 18.55 11.10
N GLY A 109 12.67 18.69 11.48
CA GLY A 109 13.78 17.93 10.91
C GLY A 109 15.14 18.57 11.18
N ALA A 110 16.19 18.08 10.50
CA ALA A 110 17.50 18.70 10.54
C ALA A 110 17.45 20.12 9.90
N PRO A 111 18.26 21.10 10.37
CA PRO A 111 18.15 22.50 9.94
C PRO A 111 18.14 22.71 8.41
N ALA A 112 19.02 22.02 7.67
CA ALA A 112 19.09 22.12 6.22
C ALA A 112 17.80 21.59 5.54
N ALA A 113 17.33 20.41 5.95
CA ALA A 113 16.10 19.81 5.43
C ALA A 113 14.86 20.65 5.77
N VAL A 114 14.79 21.23 6.96
CA VAL A 114 13.71 22.15 7.37
C VAL A 114 13.74 23.44 6.55
N GLY A 115 14.93 23.96 6.22
CA GLY A 115 15.08 25.08 5.30
C GLY A 115 14.52 24.78 3.92
N ALA A 116 14.88 23.63 3.34
CA ALA A 116 14.36 23.16 2.06
C ALA A 116 12.84 22.95 2.09
N LEU A 117 12.33 22.31 3.13
CA LEU A 117 10.88 22.09 3.32
C LEU A 117 10.14 23.42 3.41
N THR A 118 10.64 24.36 4.21
CA THR A 118 10.04 25.69 4.39
C THR A 118 9.99 26.45 3.07
N ASN A 119 11.07 26.42 2.28
CA ASN A 119 11.13 27.06 0.97
C ASN A 119 10.14 26.40 0.00
N ALA A 120 10.08 25.06 -0.04
CA ALA A 120 9.14 24.33 -0.88
C ALA A 120 7.68 24.65 -0.53
N LEU A 121 7.32 24.66 0.76
CA LEU A 121 5.97 25.02 1.21
C LEU A 121 5.61 26.46 0.81
N ARG A 122 6.53 27.42 0.97
CA ARG A 122 6.32 28.82 0.53
C ARG A 122 6.08 28.92 -0.97
N LEU A 123 6.84 28.17 -1.79
CA LEU A 123 6.64 28.12 -3.24
C LEU A 123 5.28 27.54 -3.63
N THR A 124 4.70 26.67 -2.80
CA THR A 124 3.33 26.17 -3.01
C THR A 124 2.23 27.14 -2.57
N GLY A 125 2.58 28.26 -1.92
CA GLY A 125 1.63 29.25 -1.41
C GLY A 125 1.33 29.15 0.10
N LEU A 126 2.16 28.44 0.88
CA LEU A 126 2.08 28.38 2.35
C LEU A 126 3.10 29.30 3.03
N PRO A 127 2.73 30.52 3.45
CA PRO A 127 3.66 31.45 4.08
C PRO A 127 3.94 31.13 5.56
N ALA A 128 2.96 30.58 6.28
CA ALA A 128 3.01 30.39 7.74
C ALA A 128 3.63 29.03 8.12
N VAL A 129 4.96 28.94 8.05
CA VAL A 129 5.73 27.75 8.43
C VAL A 129 6.61 28.05 9.63
N THR A 130 6.43 27.30 10.70
CA THR A 130 7.22 27.38 11.94
C THR A 130 8.21 26.22 11.99
N PRO A 131 9.52 26.48 11.84
CA PRO A 131 10.53 25.43 11.95
C PRO A 131 10.68 25.00 13.42
N VAL A 132 10.79 23.70 13.66
CA VAL A 132 11.03 23.12 14.98
C VAL A 132 12.14 22.09 14.90
N THR A 133 13.01 22.08 15.90
CA THR A 133 14.10 21.11 16.01
C THR A 133 13.84 20.18 17.18
N GLY A 134 13.84 18.87 16.90
CA GLY A 134 13.68 17.83 17.92
C GLY A 134 12.23 17.46 18.22
N HIS A 135 12.01 16.15 18.41
CA HIS A 135 10.69 15.56 18.64
C HIS A 135 9.98 16.15 19.87
N ALA A 136 10.68 16.34 20.99
CA ALA A 136 10.09 16.87 22.22
C ALA A 136 9.52 18.29 22.05
N ALA A 137 10.24 19.18 21.35
CA ALA A 137 9.77 20.53 21.06
C ALA A 137 8.54 20.52 20.13
N ALA A 138 8.53 19.62 19.13
CA ALA A 138 7.38 19.47 18.25
C ALA A 138 6.14 18.98 19.02
N ARG A 139 6.28 18.02 19.94
CA ARG A 139 5.17 17.56 20.79
C ARG A 139 4.59 18.69 21.64
N THR A 140 5.46 19.50 22.26
CA THR A 140 5.03 20.68 23.03
C THR A 140 4.27 21.68 22.15
N ALA A 141 4.75 21.93 20.93
CA ALA A 141 4.08 22.83 19.98
C ALA A 141 2.73 22.30 19.49
N VAL A 142 2.61 20.99 19.24
CA VAL A 142 1.34 20.34 18.90
C VAL A 142 0.35 20.45 20.07
N ALA A 143 0.81 20.16 21.30
CA ALA A 143 -0.03 20.23 22.50
C ALA A 143 -0.48 21.66 22.84
N ALA A 144 0.37 22.66 22.57
CA ALA A 144 0.01 24.07 22.72
C ALA A 144 -1.06 24.54 21.70
N GLY A 145 -1.27 23.77 20.63
CA GLY A 145 -2.20 24.10 19.56
C GLY A 145 -1.70 25.23 18.65
N GLY A 146 -2.62 25.81 17.88
CA GLY A 146 -2.29 26.93 16.99
C GLY A 146 -1.58 26.56 15.69
N HIS A 147 -1.57 25.28 15.33
CA HIS A 147 -1.05 24.77 14.07
C HIS A 147 -2.07 23.81 13.46
N ASP A 148 -2.09 23.73 12.14
CA ASP A 148 -3.08 22.95 11.38
C ASP A 148 -2.45 21.69 10.77
N ALA A 149 -1.12 21.65 10.65
CA ALA A 149 -0.38 20.50 10.14
C ALA A 149 1.02 20.36 10.78
N LEU A 150 1.52 19.13 10.84
CA LEU A 150 2.92 18.79 11.14
C LEU A 150 3.52 18.01 9.97
N LEU A 151 4.60 18.54 9.39
CA LEU A 151 5.42 17.88 8.38
C LEU A 151 6.80 17.57 8.96
N LEU A 152 7.21 16.31 8.85
CA LEU A 152 8.41 15.80 9.49
C LEU A 152 9.39 15.20 8.47
N LEU A 153 10.67 15.53 8.62
CA LEU A 153 11.81 14.90 7.96
C LEU A 153 12.74 14.32 9.02
N ASP A 154 12.78 12.99 9.13
CA ASP A 154 13.60 12.29 10.11
C ASP A 154 14.61 11.37 9.42
N ALA A 155 15.84 11.40 9.92
CA ALA A 155 16.94 10.58 9.43
C ALA A 155 16.78 9.08 9.79
N GLY A 156 15.76 8.72 10.58
CA GLY A 156 15.32 7.33 10.75
C GLY A 156 15.75 6.65 12.06
N ASP A 157 16.26 7.41 13.02
CA ASP A 157 16.85 6.83 14.23
C ASP A 157 15.78 6.33 15.22
N ASP A 158 14.56 6.86 15.17
CA ASP A 158 13.48 6.47 16.09
C ASP A 158 12.07 6.56 15.46
N PRO A 159 11.62 5.53 14.73
CA PRO A 159 10.27 5.49 14.17
C PRO A 159 9.17 5.52 15.25
N GLN A 160 9.46 5.16 16.51
CA GLN A 160 8.47 5.26 17.58
C GLN A 160 8.20 6.71 17.96
N SER A 161 9.20 7.59 17.90
CA SER A 161 9.00 9.03 18.10
C SER A 161 8.14 9.65 17.00
N VAL A 162 8.32 9.24 15.74
CA VAL A 162 7.46 9.65 14.62
C VAL A 162 6.02 9.18 14.83
N ALA A 163 5.82 7.93 15.26
CA ALA A 163 4.49 7.37 15.54
C ALA A 163 3.76 8.10 16.68
N ARG A 164 4.50 8.51 17.74
CA ARG A 164 3.92 9.32 18.83
C ARG A 164 3.49 10.70 18.35
N LEU A 165 4.25 11.33 17.45
CA LEU A 165 3.84 12.59 16.83
C LEU A 165 2.59 12.44 15.95
N ASP A 166 2.47 11.35 15.18
CA ASP A 166 1.23 11.00 14.45
C ASP A 166 0.05 10.91 15.42
N GLU A 167 0.22 10.22 16.55
CA GLU A 167 -0.81 10.11 17.59
C GLU A 167 -1.17 11.45 18.24
N ASP A 168 -0.19 12.27 18.61
CA ASP A 168 -0.44 13.62 19.16
C ASP A 168 -1.18 14.50 18.13
N CYS A 169 -0.80 14.44 16.85
CA CYS A 169 -1.49 15.16 15.78
C CYS A 169 -2.92 14.64 15.59
N ARG A 170 -3.15 13.33 15.70
CA ARG A 170 -4.49 12.74 15.66
C ARG A 170 -5.35 13.26 16.80
N ALA A 171 -4.82 13.29 18.02
CA ALA A 171 -5.52 13.81 19.20
C ALA A 171 -5.81 15.32 19.08
N GLY A 172 -4.90 16.09 18.47
CA GLY A 172 -5.06 17.52 18.24
C GLY A 172 -5.90 17.90 17.01
N GLY A 173 -6.27 16.94 16.15
CA GLY A 173 -6.98 17.22 14.90
C GLY A 173 -6.11 17.90 13.84
N LEU A 174 -4.81 17.57 13.79
CA LEU A 174 -3.86 18.10 12.81
C LEU A 174 -3.65 17.12 11.65
N TRP A 175 -3.34 17.69 10.48
CA TRP A 175 -2.71 16.94 9.40
C TRP A 175 -1.32 16.46 9.82
N PHE A 176 -0.93 15.28 9.33
CA PHE A 176 0.39 14.72 9.57
C PHE A 176 0.99 14.15 8.28
N ALA A 177 2.23 14.48 7.97
CA ALA A 177 2.98 13.82 6.90
C ALA A 177 4.45 13.69 7.29
N ALA A 178 5.06 12.57 6.94
CA ALA A 178 6.45 12.29 7.28
C ALA A 178 7.22 11.78 6.07
N ALA A 179 8.48 12.19 6.00
CA ALA A 179 9.53 11.58 5.21
C ALA A 179 10.55 11.00 6.20
N VAL A 180 10.67 9.69 6.26
CA VAL A 180 11.57 9.00 7.18
C VAL A 180 12.57 8.19 6.39
N ARG A 181 13.85 8.35 6.71
CA ARG A 181 14.94 7.68 6.03
C ARG A 181 15.21 6.29 6.63
N ASP A 182 15.60 5.35 5.78
CA ASP A 182 16.27 4.10 6.17
C ASP A 182 17.73 4.10 5.66
N ALA A 183 18.39 2.95 5.66
CA ALA A 183 19.78 2.85 5.21
C ALA A 183 20.00 3.34 3.77
N GLU A 184 19.03 3.16 2.87
CA GLU A 184 19.17 3.34 1.43
C GLU A 184 18.25 4.42 0.86
N SER A 185 17.14 4.74 1.52
CA SER A 185 16.03 5.47 0.92
C SER A 185 15.27 6.34 1.90
N TRP A 186 14.57 7.33 1.36
CA TRP A 186 13.54 8.08 2.07
C TRP A 186 12.17 7.47 1.76
N TRP A 187 11.39 7.24 2.80
CA TRP A 187 10.00 6.80 2.70
C TRP A 187 9.08 7.96 3.05
N LEU A 188 8.28 8.39 2.08
CA LEU A 188 7.35 9.49 2.22
C LEU A 188 5.91 8.99 2.29
N GLY A 189 5.18 9.55 3.24
CA GLY A 189 3.77 9.27 3.47
C GLY A 189 3.53 8.17 4.50
N PRO A 190 2.25 7.81 4.73
CA PRO A 190 1.07 8.45 4.15
C PRO A 190 0.92 9.91 4.61
N THR A 191 0.25 10.74 3.82
CA THR A 191 -0.29 12.01 4.30
C THR A 191 -1.64 11.76 4.96
N LEU A 192 -1.74 12.06 6.25
CA LEU A 192 -2.86 11.76 7.11
C LEU A 192 -3.69 13.01 7.36
N SER A 193 -4.96 12.97 6.96
CA SER A 193 -5.95 14.00 7.27
C SER A 193 -6.32 14.02 8.75
N PRO A 194 -6.83 15.16 9.25
CA PRO A 194 -7.47 15.23 10.55
C PRO A 194 -8.86 14.61 10.50
N GLY A 195 -9.35 14.14 11.65
CA GLY A 195 -10.72 13.65 11.79
C GLY A 195 -10.93 12.17 11.46
N PRO A 196 -12.20 11.76 11.26
CA PRO A 196 -12.59 10.34 11.18
C PRO A 196 -12.14 9.65 9.88
N ASP A 197 -11.85 10.42 8.83
CA ASP A 197 -11.37 9.90 7.54
C ASP A 197 -9.87 9.55 7.54
N ARG A 198 -9.20 9.66 8.70
CA ARG A 198 -7.79 9.31 8.83
C ARG A 198 -7.62 7.81 8.58
N THR A 199 -6.72 7.48 7.65
CA THR A 199 -6.33 6.12 7.32
C THR A 199 -6.09 5.25 8.56
N ALA A 200 -6.75 4.09 8.61
CA ALA A 200 -6.59 3.12 9.69
C ALA A 200 -5.11 2.72 9.89
N GLY A 201 -4.68 2.57 11.14
CA GLY A 201 -3.29 2.25 11.50
C GLY A 201 -2.27 3.40 11.36
N GLY A 202 -2.68 4.57 10.84
CA GLY A 202 -1.86 5.77 10.80
C GLY A 202 -0.53 5.58 10.06
N TRP A 203 0.48 6.36 10.47
CA TRP A 203 1.81 6.32 9.88
C TRP A 203 2.56 5.05 10.28
N LEU A 204 2.45 4.66 11.55
CA LEU A 204 3.13 3.48 12.09
C LEU A 204 2.72 2.20 11.34
N GLY A 205 1.44 2.06 10.98
CA GLY A 205 0.96 0.92 10.21
C GLY A 205 1.55 0.84 8.81
N ALA A 206 1.83 1.98 8.18
CA ALA A 206 2.50 2.04 6.88
C ALA A 206 3.99 1.69 7.01
N TRP A 207 4.66 2.27 8.00
CA TRP A 207 6.07 2.02 8.29
C TRP A 207 6.34 0.55 8.62
N GLN A 208 5.55 -0.04 9.53
CA GLN A 208 5.68 -1.45 9.90
C GLN A 208 5.37 -2.39 8.73
N ARG A 209 4.55 -1.98 7.76
CA ARG A 209 4.31 -2.80 6.57
C ARG A 209 5.59 -2.99 5.76
N VAL A 210 6.41 -1.95 5.66
CA VAL A 210 7.68 -1.95 4.90
C VAL A 210 8.84 -2.52 5.71
N HIS A 211 8.92 -2.20 7.00
CA HIS A 211 10.08 -2.48 7.84
C HIS A 211 9.85 -3.59 8.88
N GLY A 212 8.61 -4.05 9.03
CA GLY A 212 8.22 -4.97 10.07
C GLY A 212 8.17 -4.32 11.46
N THR A 213 7.88 -5.14 12.47
CA THR A 213 7.85 -4.73 13.89
C THR A 213 9.18 -4.87 14.63
N GLN A 214 10.12 -5.65 14.10
CA GLN A 214 11.43 -5.87 14.70
C GLN A 214 12.39 -4.80 14.22
N THR A 215 13.07 -4.15 15.16
CA THR A 215 14.05 -3.09 14.93
C THR A 215 15.43 -3.61 14.51
N THR A 216 15.52 -4.83 13.96
CA THR A 216 16.82 -5.39 13.57
C THR A 216 17.35 -4.64 12.35
N PRO A 217 18.61 -4.15 12.36
CA PRO A 217 19.18 -3.43 11.23
C PRO A 217 19.05 -4.25 9.93
N ARG A 218 18.62 -3.59 8.85
CA ARG A 218 18.74 -4.16 7.50
C ARG A 218 20.23 -4.26 7.20
N THR A 219 20.75 -5.49 7.10
CA THR A 219 21.98 -5.70 6.35
C THR A 219 21.62 -5.45 4.88
N PRO A 220 22.34 -4.58 4.14
CA PRO A 220 22.02 -4.32 2.75
C PRO A 220 22.11 -5.63 1.97
N GLN A 221 20.96 -6.12 1.50
CA GLN A 221 20.89 -7.18 0.50
C GLN A 221 20.92 -6.49 -0.85
N HIS A 222 22.07 -6.57 -1.53
CA HIS A 222 22.21 -6.05 -2.88
C HIS A 222 21.19 -6.75 -3.81
N PRO A 223 20.44 -6.00 -4.64
CA PRO A 223 19.44 -6.58 -5.56
C PRO A 223 20.01 -7.53 -6.63
N SER A 224 21.34 -7.65 -6.75
CA SER A 224 22.03 -8.45 -7.76
C SER A 224 22.26 -9.91 -7.37
N ASP A 225 22.13 -10.27 -6.08
CA ASP A 225 22.69 -11.55 -5.58
C ASP A 225 21.67 -12.69 -5.48
N GLN A 226 20.48 -12.54 -6.05
CA GLN A 226 19.47 -13.60 -6.14
C GLN A 226 19.27 -14.16 -7.56
N ARG A 227 20.31 -14.12 -8.40
CA ARG A 227 20.41 -15.04 -9.54
C ARG A 227 21.18 -16.30 -9.11
N PRO A 228 20.74 -17.52 -9.48
CA PRO A 228 21.53 -18.71 -9.23
C PRO A 228 22.86 -18.59 -9.96
N SER A 229 23.96 -18.70 -9.22
CA SER A 229 25.29 -18.77 -9.79
C SER A 229 25.44 -20.08 -10.56
N ASP A 230 25.39 -20.01 -11.89
CA ASP A 230 25.95 -21.05 -12.75
C ASP A 230 27.46 -21.11 -12.49
N GLN A 231 27.90 -22.20 -11.86
CA GLN A 231 29.31 -22.47 -11.63
C GLN A 231 29.95 -22.95 -12.93
N HIS A 232 30.78 -22.12 -13.53
CA HIS A 232 31.84 -22.54 -14.44
C HIS A 232 33.20 -22.13 -13.85
N PRO A 233 34.19 -23.03 -13.76
CA PRO A 233 35.52 -22.68 -13.29
C PRO A 233 36.39 -22.28 -14.48
N THR A 234 36.88 -21.04 -14.50
CA THR A 234 38.15 -20.73 -15.15
C THR A 234 38.88 -19.68 -14.33
N ASP A 235 40.01 -20.13 -13.80
CA ASP A 235 41.13 -19.35 -13.32
C ASP A 235 41.57 -18.26 -14.32
N GLU A 236 42.12 -17.19 -13.74
CA GLU A 236 43.06 -16.19 -14.26
C GLU A 236 42.56 -14.75 -14.08
N ARG A 237 43.01 -14.12 -12.99
CA ARG A 237 42.90 -12.68 -12.77
C ARG A 237 44.30 -12.08 -12.57
N PRO A 238 44.70 -11.04 -13.33
CA PRO A 238 45.98 -10.37 -13.16
C PRO A 238 45.93 -9.37 -11.98
N PRO A 239 47.08 -9.08 -11.33
CA PRO A 239 47.15 -8.10 -10.25
C PRO A 239 47.36 -6.71 -10.85
N ASP A 240 46.38 -5.81 -10.69
CA ASP A 240 46.56 -4.36 -10.57
C ASP A 240 45.19 -3.67 -10.53
N GLN A 241 44.59 -3.60 -9.35
CA GLN A 241 43.53 -2.63 -9.07
C GLN A 241 43.74 -2.05 -7.68
N HIS A 242 44.01 -0.74 -7.66
CA HIS A 242 44.03 0.10 -6.47
C HIS A 242 42.73 -0.09 -5.66
N PRO A 243 42.79 -0.08 -4.31
CA PRO A 243 41.60 -0.18 -3.49
C PRO A 243 40.69 1.04 -3.73
N PRO A 244 39.37 0.85 -3.89
CA PRO A 244 38.45 1.97 -3.95
C PRO A 244 38.49 2.70 -2.61
N GLU A 245 38.64 4.03 -2.66
CA GLU A 245 38.52 4.91 -1.50
C GLU A 245 37.23 4.58 -0.75
N GLN A 246 37.38 4.09 0.47
CA GLN A 246 36.29 3.88 1.42
C GLN A 246 35.72 5.25 1.76
N ARG A 247 34.61 5.63 1.11
CA ARG A 247 33.80 6.77 1.56
C ARG A 247 33.32 6.47 2.99
N PRO A 248 33.42 7.43 3.93
CA PRO A 248 32.88 7.25 5.26
C PRO A 248 31.38 6.97 5.17
N SER A 249 31.01 5.74 5.50
CA SER A 249 29.64 5.25 5.60
C SER A 249 28.89 6.03 6.68
N GLY A 250 28.14 7.06 6.28
CA GLY A 250 27.29 7.82 7.22
C GLY A 250 26.77 9.16 6.71
N GLN A 251 27.44 9.81 5.76
CA GLN A 251 26.96 11.09 5.23
C GLN A 251 26.03 10.85 4.02
N CYS A 252 24.76 11.17 4.21
CA CYS A 252 23.82 11.31 3.09
C CYS A 252 24.32 12.43 2.18
N PRO A 253 24.24 12.31 0.85
CA PRO A 253 24.28 13.49 0.00
C PRO A 253 23.21 14.46 0.49
N SER A 254 23.59 15.71 0.81
CA SER A 254 22.66 16.78 1.20
C SER A 254 21.41 16.83 0.31
N ASP A 255 21.63 16.56 -0.97
CA ASP A 255 20.67 16.67 -2.05
C ASP A 255 19.48 15.72 -1.91
N ALA A 256 19.67 14.52 -1.34
CA ALA A 256 18.59 13.56 -1.17
C ALA A 256 17.58 14.01 -0.10
N ALA A 257 18.05 14.63 0.98
CA ALA A 257 17.19 15.17 2.03
C ALA A 257 16.41 16.40 1.55
N GLU A 258 17.03 17.27 0.76
CA GLU A 258 16.36 18.42 0.14
C GLU A 258 15.30 17.98 -0.88
N PHE A 259 15.60 16.94 -1.66
CA PHE A 259 14.63 16.37 -2.60
C PHE A 259 13.46 15.71 -1.87
N ALA A 260 13.72 14.96 -0.79
CA ALA A 260 12.67 14.41 0.07
C ALA A 260 11.78 15.52 0.67
N ALA A 261 12.37 16.62 1.13
CA ALA A 261 11.63 17.77 1.66
C ALA A 261 10.70 18.40 0.60
N THR A 262 11.20 18.57 -0.61
CA THR A 262 10.43 19.11 -1.74
C THR A 262 9.28 18.18 -2.13
N LEU A 263 9.54 16.87 -2.22
CA LEU A 263 8.52 15.87 -2.50
C LEU A 263 7.46 15.81 -1.40
N LEU A 264 7.85 15.91 -0.13
CA LEU A 264 6.94 15.92 1.00
C LEU A 264 5.98 17.12 0.93
N ALA A 265 6.50 18.32 0.68
CA ALA A 265 5.69 19.52 0.50
C ALA A 265 4.69 19.37 -0.66
N HIS A 266 5.15 18.89 -1.82
CA HIS A 266 4.29 18.69 -2.97
C HIS A 266 3.19 17.65 -2.72
N ARG A 267 3.53 16.54 -2.05
CA ARG A 267 2.54 15.52 -1.67
C ARG A 267 1.51 16.04 -0.68
N PHE A 268 1.95 16.78 0.34
CA PHE A 268 1.05 17.42 1.29
C PHE A 268 0.08 18.38 0.59
N GLN A 269 0.59 19.24 -0.29
CA GLN A 269 -0.26 20.13 -1.09
C GLN A 269 -1.30 19.35 -1.90
N ARG A 270 -0.87 18.28 -2.58
CA ARG A 270 -1.77 17.45 -3.38
C ARG A 270 -2.82 16.71 -2.56
N ALA A 271 -2.47 16.27 -1.35
CA ALA A 271 -3.40 15.62 -0.45
C ALA A 271 -4.41 16.62 0.12
N PHE A 272 -3.98 17.86 0.41
CA PHE A 272 -4.84 18.91 0.93
C PHE A 272 -5.80 19.49 -0.12
N LEU A 273 -5.29 19.81 -1.32
CA LEU A 273 -6.07 20.37 -2.43
C LEU A 273 -6.76 19.30 -3.28
N GLY A 274 -6.39 18.03 -3.09
CA GLY A 274 -6.99 16.92 -3.82
C GLY A 274 -8.44 16.72 -3.40
N PRO A 275 -9.30 16.18 -4.28
CA PRO A 275 -10.64 15.81 -3.89
C PRO A 275 -10.54 14.86 -2.69
N SER A 276 -11.30 15.14 -1.61
CA SER A 276 -11.42 14.21 -0.49
C SER A 276 -11.88 12.88 -1.06
N THR A 277 -10.96 11.92 -1.17
CA THR A 277 -11.29 10.59 -1.70
C THR A 277 -12.17 9.91 -0.67
N SER A 278 -13.49 10.04 -0.85
CA SER A 278 -14.53 9.29 -0.11
C SER A 278 -14.48 7.77 -0.39
N ALA A 279 -13.38 7.24 -0.94
CA ALA A 279 -13.16 5.82 -1.12
C ALA A 279 -12.42 5.29 0.12
N ALA A 280 -13.19 4.96 1.14
CA ALA A 280 -12.76 4.54 2.48
C ALA A 280 -11.89 3.26 2.55
N ASP A 281 -11.40 2.71 1.43
CA ASP A 281 -10.75 1.40 1.44
C ASP A 281 -9.26 1.39 1.11
N GLU A 282 -8.70 2.37 0.38
CA GLU A 282 -7.30 2.30 -0.04
C GLU A 282 -6.47 3.50 0.46
N PRO A 283 -5.42 3.25 1.27
CA PRO A 283 -4.57 4.32 1.77
C PRO A 283 -3.74 4.94 0.64
N GLU A 284 -3.35 6.21 0.81
CA GLU A 284 -2.39 6.84 -0.10
C GLU A 284 -1.10 6.01 -0.16
N PRO A 285 -0.60 5.61 -1.36
CA PRO A 285 0.59 4.78 -1.46
C PRO A 285 1.82 5.51 -0.91
N LEU A 286 2.72 4.73 -0.31
CA LEU A 286 4.03 5.21 0.11
C LEU A 286 4.88 5.55 -1.11
N VAL A 287 5.74 6.56 -0.98
CA VAL A 287 6.76 6.86 -1.98
C VAL A 287 8.13 6.52 -1.42
N ARG A 288 8.86 5.65 -2.11
CA ARG A 288 10.28 5.41 -1.84
C ARG A 288 11.08 6.32 -2.76
N LEU A 289 11.96 7.13 -2.18
CA LEU A 289 12.99 7.88 -2.87
C LEU A 289 14.33 7.20 -2.61
N ASP A 290 14.92 6.64 -3.65
CA ASP A 290 16.24 6.04 -3.60
C ASP A 290 17.31 7.13 -3.41
N SER A 291 18.09 7.07 -2.33
CA SER A 291 19.00 8.18 -1.98
C SER A 291 20.20 8.29 -2.92
N ALA A 292 20.56 7.20 -3.61
CA ALA A 292 21.72 7.16 -4.49
C ALA A 292 21.36 7.60 -5.92
N THR A 293 20.20 7.18 -6.41
CA THR A 293 19.76 7.43 -7.79
C THR A 293 18.73 8.55 -7.92
N LEU A 294 18.18 9.02 -6.79
CA LEU A 294 17.04 9.94 -6.72
C LEU A 294 15.79 9.44 -7.48
N THR A 295 15.72 8.14 -7.73
CA THR A 295 14.55 7.50 -8.35
C THR A 295 13.41 7.42 -7.35
N THR A 296 12.20 7.71 -7.80
CA THR A 296 11.00 7.57 -6.97
C THR A 296 10.14 6.41 -7.45
N THR A 297 9.67 5.59 -6.51
CA THR A 297 8.73 4.49 -6.76
C THR A 297 7.54 4.60 -5.80
N ARG A 298 6.38 4.09 -6.22
CA ARG A 298 5.14 4.11 -5.42
C ARG A 298 4.80 2.70 -4.98
N HIS A 299 4.47 2.55 -3.69
CA HIS A 299 4.21 1.27 -3.07
C HIS A 299 2.83 1.30 -2.39
N PRO A 300 1.82 0.62 -2.95
CA PRO A 300 0.56 0.44 -2.26
C PRO A 300 0.81 -0.38 -0.99
N TYR A 301 0.03 -0.11 0.05
CA TYR A 301 0.16 -0.82 1.30
C TYR A 301 -1.23 -1.03 1.92
N ARG A 302 -1.30 -1.99 2.85
CA ARG A 302 -2.42 -2.09 3.79
C ARG A 302 -1.89 -1.87 5.20
N PRO A 303 -2.66 -1.26 6.11
CA PRO A 303 -2.20 -1.02 7.47
C PRO A 303 -1.67 -2.30 8.12
N HIS A 304 -0.52 -2.22 8.77
CA HIS A 304 0.05 -3.35 9.49
C HIS A 304 -0.82 -3.70 10.72
N PRO A 305 -1.09 -4.98 11.02
CA PRO A 305 -1.98 -5.38 12.10
C PRO A 305 -1.54 -4.86 13.46
N ALA A 306 -0.23 -4.75 13.73
CA ALA A 306 0.28 -4.23 14.99
C ALA A 306 -0.04 -2.74 15.24
N ALA A 307 -0.45 -1.99 14.21
CA ALA A 307 -0.91 -0.61 14.34
C ALA A 307 -2.44 -0.49 14.42
N LEU A 308 -3.17 -1.60 14.29
CA LEU A 308 -4.63 -1.64 14.40
C LEU A 308 -5.06 -1.96 15.84
N PRO A 309 -6.29 -1.58 16.24
CA PRO A 309 -6.88 -2.02 17.50
C PRO A 309 -6.91 -3.55 17.59
N ALA A 310 -6.44 -4.09 18.70
CA ALA A 310 -6.41 -5.52 18.95
C ALA A 310 -6.65 -5.80 20.43
N ALA A 311 -7.43 -6.84 20.71
CA ALA A 311 -7.65 -7.36 22.06
C ALA A 311 -7.78 -8.90 22.00
N PRO A 312 -7.51 -9.60 23.10
CA PRO A 312 -7.81 -11.02 23.22
C PRO A 312 -9.31 -11.26 23.00
N GLU A 313 -9.64 -12.30 22.23
CA GLU A 313 -11.03 -12.66 21.95
C GLU A 313 -11.59 -13.57 23.06
N SER A 314 -12.89 -13.43 23.36
CA SER A 314 -13.60 -14.37 24.24
C SER A 314 -13.99 -15.65 23.51
N ALA A 315 -14.21 -16.75 24.24
CA ALA A 315 -14.68 -18.01 23.65
C ALA A 315 -15.99 -17.85 22.85
N ALA A 316 -16.93 -17.04 23.38
CA ALA A 316 -18.20 -16.77 22.72
C ALA A 316 -18.01 -15.94 21.43
N GLY A 317 -17.13 -14.93 21.47
CA GLY A 317 -16.77 -14.15 20.28
C GLY A 317 -16.14 -15.02 19.20
N PHE A 318 -15.22 -15.91 19.61
CA PHE A 318 -14.59 -16.89 18.73
C PHE A 318 -15.62 -17.79 18.03
N LEU A 319 -16.56 -18.37 18.78
CA LEU A 319 -17.58 -19.26 18.19
C LEU A 319 -18.54 -18.51 17.27
N ALA A 320 -18.93 -17.29 17.62
CA ALA A 320 -19.72 -16.43 16.73
C ALA A 320 -18.99 -16.14 15.42
N ARG A 321 -17.67 -15.89 15.49
CA ARG A 321 -16.81 -15.71 14.31
C ARG A 321 -16.71 -16.96 13.46
N ILE A 322 -16.54 -18.15 14.06
CA ILE A 322 -16.55 -19.43 13.33
C ILE A 322 -17.89 -19.63 12.62
N ALA A 323 -19.01 -19.36 13.28
CA ALA A 323 -20.34 -19.45 12.66
C ALA A 323 -20.47 -18.49 11.47
N SER A 324 -19.99 -17.25 11.60
CA SER A 324 -19.94 -16.28 10.51
C SER A 324 -19.09 -16.77 9.32
N LEU A 325 -17.89 -17.30 9.57
CA LEU A 325 -17.03 -17.85 8.51
C LEU A 325 -17.69 -19.04 7.80
N ARG A 326 -18.38 -19.92 8.53
CA ARG A 326 -19.10 -21.07 7.94
C ARG A 326 -20.31 -20.64 7.09
N GLY A 327 -20.98 -19.57 7.47
CA GLY A 327 -22.09 -18.97 6.71
C GLY A 327 -21.65 -17.98 5.62
N GLY A 328 -20.35 -17.71 5.49
CA GLY A 328 -19.81 -16.71 4.57
C GLY A 328 -19.92 -17.12 3.09
N PRO A 329 -19.97 -16.14 2.16
CA PRO A 329 -20.05 -16.43 0.73
C PRO A 329 -18.75 -17.04 0.20
N ALA A 330 -18.86 -17.88 -0.82
CA ALA A 330 -17.70 -18.42 -1.51
C ALA A 330 -16.90 -17.32 -2.22
N VAL A 331 -15.57 -17.36 -2.14
CA VAL A 331 -14.69 -16.45 -2.89
C VAL A 331 -14.22 -17.15 -4.18
N GLY A 332 -14.77 -16.71 -5.31
CA GLY A 332 -14.42 -17.24 -6.63
C GLY A 332 -12.94 -17.00 -7.00
N PRO A 333 -12.35 -17.83 -7.90
CA PRO A 333 -10.94 -17.71 -8.29
C PRO A 333 -10.55 -16.36 -8.92
N GLU A 334 -11.44 -15.77 -9.72
CA GLU A 334 -11.22 -14.47 -10.35
C GLU A 334 -11.21 -13.34 -9.31
N GLU A 335 -12.21 -13.33 -8.43
CA GLU A 335 -12.32 -12.36 -7.35
C GLU A 335 -11.12 -12.45 -6.39
N PHE A 336 -10.72 -13.67 -6.03
CA PHE A 336 -9.49 -13.90 -5.27
C PHE A 336 -8.27 -13.33 -5.98
N SER A 337 -8.09 -13.64 -7.27
CA SER A 337 -6.94 -13.17 -8.06
C SER A 337 -6.88 -11.64 -8.11
N LYS A 338 -8.03 -10.98 -8.32
CA LYS A 338 -8.15 -9.52 -8.32
C LYS A 338 -7.72 -8.90 -6.99
N ARG A 339 -8.21 -9.44 -5.87
CA ARG A 339 -7.84 -8.97 -4.52
C ARG A 339 -6.38 -9.23 -4.20
N ALA A 340 -5.86 -10.40 -4.56
CA ALA A 340 -4.46 -10.77 -4.34
C ALA A 340 -3.51 -9.90 -5.17
N ALA A 341 -3.88 -9.51 -6.39
CA ALA A 341 -3.06 -8.61 -7.21
C ALA A 341 -2.78 -7.28 -6.50
N GLY A 342 -3.76 -6.73 -5.78
CA GLY A 342 -3.62 -5.49 -5.00
C GLY A 342 -2.74 -5.61 -3.75
N CYS A 343 -2.23 -6.80 -3.43
CA CYS A 343 -1.36 -7.03 -2.27
C CYS A 343 0.04 -7.55 -2.64
N ILE A 344 0.36 -7.58 -3.94
CA ILE A 344 1.69 -7.94 -4.45
C ILE A 344 2.46 -6.64 -4.68
N ASP A 345 3.45 -6.40 -3.82
CA ASP A 345 4.39 -5.29 -3.97
C ASP A 345 5.65 -5.63 -3.17
N GLN A 346 6.81 -5.35 -3.74
CA GLN A 346 8.12 -5.68 -3.18
C GLN A 346 8.32 -5.15 -1.74
N TYR A 347 7.71 -4.01 -1.41
CA TYR A 347 7.91 -3.32 -0.14
C TYR A 347 6.63 -3.19 0.71
N GLY A 348 5.51 -2.80 0.14
CA GLY A 348 4.24 -2.58 0.83
C GLY A 348 3.27 -3.76 0.81
N GLY A 349 3.58 -4.80 0.05
CA GLY A 349 2.72 -5.96 -0.15
C GLY A 349 2.68 -6.93 1.03
N LEU A 350 1.73 -7.88 0.98
CA LEU A 350 1.79 -9.10 1.80
C LEU A 350 2.72 -10.12 1.13
N LEU A 351 2.71 -10.11 -0.20
CA LEU A 351 3.59 -10.87 -1.07
C LEU A 351 4.52 -9.88 -1.76
N ALA A 352 5.82 -10.15 -1.72
CA ALA A 352 6.79 -9.32 -2.43
C ALA A 352 6.80 -9.60 -3.94
N ASP A 353 6.50 -10.85 -4.30
CA ASP A 353 6.54 -11.31 -5.69
C ASP A 353 5.67 -12.55 -5.87
N LEU A 354 5.16 -12.75 -7.09
CA LEU A 354 4.42 -13.93 -7.54
C LEU A 354 4.66 -14.11 -9.04
N ASP A 355 5.51 -15.08 -9.38
CA ASP A 355 5.96 -15.36 -10.73
C ASP A 355 6.00 -16.87 -11.02
N GLU A 356 6.36 -17.25 -12.24
CA GLU A 356 6.70 -18.63 -12.60
C GLU A 356 8.16 -18.96 -12.21
N GLY A 357 9.00 -17.92 -12.07
CA GLY A 357 10.43 -18.04 -11.78
C GLY A 357 11.17 -18.85 -12.84
N ALA A 358 12.31 -19.43 -12.44
CA ALA A 358 13.07 -20.38 -13.26
C ALA A 358 12.60 -21.84 -13.05
N LEU A 359 11.32 -22.05 -12.70
CA LEU A 359 10.81 -23.40 -12.39
C LEU A 359 10.52 -24.19 -13.68
N PRO A 360 10.67 -25.53 -13.67
CA PRO A 360 10.26 -26.38 -14.79
C PRO A 360 8.75 -26.22 -15.07
N GLN A 361 8.40 -26.01 -16.34
CA GLN A 361 7.01 -25.81 -16.78
C GLN A 361 6.42 -27.03 -17.52
N PHE A 362 7.13 -28.15 -17.53
CA PHE A 362 6.69 -29.40 -18.17
C PHE A 362 7.03 -30.60 -17.26
N PRO A 363 6.12 -31.59 -17.07
CA PRO A 363 4.76 -31.70 -17.64
C PRO A 363 3.68 -30.93 -16.86
N ARG A 364 4.05 -30.25 -15.78
CA ARG A 364 3.15 -29.40 -14.98
C ARG A 364 3.69 -27.98 -14.91
N HIS A 365 2.78 -27.03 -14.84
CA HIS A 365 3.13 -25.64 -14.61
C HIS A 365 3.43 -25.40 -13.13
N ALA A 366 4.40 -24.55 -12.86
CA ALA A 366 4.85 -24.22 -11.53
C ALA A 366 4.92 -22.71 -11.35
N SER A 367 4.52 -22.24 -10.16
CA SER A 367 4.61 -20.84 -9.78
C SER A 367 5.21 -20.71 -8.39
N ARG A 368 5.92 -19.61 -8.16
CA ARG A 368 6.63 -19.25 -6.94
C ARG A 368 6.06 -17.93 -6.40
N ALA A 369 5.99 -17.81 -5.08
CA ALA A 369 5.76 -16.52 -4.41
C ALA A 369 6.80 -16.28 -3.32
N LEU A 370 7.17 -15.01 -3.16
CA LEU A 370 7.95 -14.51 -2.04
C LEU A 370 7.01 -13.84 -1.04
N VAL A 371 6.98 -14.36 0.18
CA VAL A 371 6.12 -13.89 1.27
C VAL A 371 6.91 -12.95 2.15
N ARG A 372 6.33 -11.79 2.47
CA ARG A 372 6.92 -10.84 3.41
C ARG A 372 6.65 -11.28 4.84
N ASP A 373 7.67 -11.23 5.69
CA ASP A 373 7.51 -11.43 7.12
C ASP A 373 7.08 -10.08 7.75
N PRO A 374 5.86 -9.99 8.34
CA PRO A 374 5.39 -8.79 9.02
C PRO A 374 6.25 -8.39 10.24
N ARG A 375 7.08 -9.29 10.75
CA ARG A 375 7.98 -9.01 11.86
C ARG A 375 9.26 -8.36 11.40
N THR A 376 9.89 -8.83 10.33
CA THR A 376 11.20 -8.32 9.87
C THR A 376 11.08 -7.34 8.70
N GLY A 377 9.92 -7.28 8.03
CA GLY A 377 9.72 -6.53 6.80
C GLY A 377 10.49 -7.08 5.60
N ARG A 378 11.05 -8.29 5.71
CA ARG A 378 11.87 -8.93 4.69
C ARG A 378 11.09 -10.02 3.96
N SER A 379 11.50 -10.32 2.74
CA SER A 379 10.90 -11.35 1.89
C SER A 379 11.65 -12.69 2.03
N GLU A 380 11.63 -13.26 3.23
CA GLU A 380 12.50 -14.39 3.60
C GLU A 380 11.86 -15.75 3.29
N HIS A 381 10.54 -15.80 3.07
CA HIS A 381 9.82 -17.05 2.91
C HIS A 381 9.39 -17.25 1.46
N GLN A 382 9.76 -18.39 0.90
CA GLN A 382 9.38 -18.78 -0.45
C GLN A 382 8.38 -19.94 -0.41
N VAL A 383 7.33 -19.83 -1.23
CA VAL A 383 6.41 -20.95 -1.47
C VAL A 383 6.31 -21.23 -2.97
N HIS A 384 6.03 -22.49 -3.30
CA HIS A 384 5.73 -22.88 -4.67
C HIS A 384 4.56 -23.86 -4.69
N ALA A 385 3.85 -23.90 -5.82
CA ALA A 385 2.83 -24.89 -6.10
C ALA A 385 2.82 -25.23 -7.59
N THR A 386 2.26 -26.39 -7.92
CA THR A 386 2.09 -26.84 -9.30
C THR A 386 0.62 -27.00 -9.69
N GLY A 387 0.34 -26.83 -10.96
CA GLY A 387 -0.98 -26.93 -11.57
C GLY A 387 -0.95 -27.62 -12.94
N PRO A 388 -2.11 -28.08 -13.43
CA PRO A 388 -2.27 -28.52 -14.82
C PRO A 388 -2.07 -27.38 -15.83
N ASP A 389 -2.23 -26.13 -15.40
CA ASP A 389 -2.05 -24.91 -16.19
C ASP A 389 -1.44 -23.80 -15.30
N PHE A 390 -0.95 -22.72 -15.91
CA PHE A 390 -0.36 -21.56 -15.22
C PHE A 390 -1.33 -20.91 -14.22
N THR A 391 -2.60 -20.75 -14.61
CA THR A 391 -3.64 -20.13 -13.77
C THR A 391 -3.82 -20.89 -12.46
N THR A 392 -3.92 -22.22 -12.54
CA THR A 392 -4.10 -23.10 -11.39
C THR A 392 -2.84 -23.14 -10.53
N ALA A 393 -1.66 -23.18 -11.15
CA ALA A 393 -0.39 -23.14 -10.42
C ALA A 393 -0.28 -21.83 -9.62
N ARG A 394 -0.49 -20.68 -10.27
CA ARG A 394 -0.44 -19.35 -9.66
C ARG A 394 -1.50 -19.17 -8.56
N LEU A 395 -2.74 -19.62 -8.80
CA LEU A 395 -3.81 -19.58 -7.80
C LEU A 395 -3.44 -20.37 -6.54
N ARG A 396 -2.92 -21.59 -6.71
CA ARG A 396 -2.49 -22.44 -5.58
C ARG A 396 -1.30 -21.83 -4.84
N THR A 397 -0.34 -21.28 -5.58
CA THR A 397 0.83 -20.61 -4.99
C THR A 397 0.39 -19.40 -4.18
N ALA A 398 -0.44 -18.51 -4.73
CA ALA A 398 -0.94 -17.32 -4.03
C ALA A 398 -1.74 -17.68 -2.76
N ARG A 399 -2.62 -18.69 -2.82
CA ARG A 399 -3.35 -19.17 -1.63
C ARG A 399 -2.42 -19.70 -0.54
N ARG A 400 -1.42 -20.51 -0.92
CA ARG A 400 -0.41 -21.03 0.02
C ARG A 400 0.43 -19.89 0.62
N ALA A 401 0.80 -18.91 -0.21
CA ALA A 401 1.58 -17.74 0.18
C ALA A 401 0.83 -16.88 1.21
N LEU A 402 -0.45 -16.58 0.94
CA LEU A 402 -1.29 -15.82 1.87
C LEU A 402 -1.56 -16.58 3.17
N THR A 403 -1.73 -17.90 3.12
CA THR A 403 -1.93 -18.71 4.33
C THR A 403 -0.66 -18.69 5.20
N LEU A 404 0.53 -18.75 4.57
CA LEU A 404 1.80 -18.59 5.28
C LEU A 404 1.97 -17.18 5.85
N TYR A 405 1.68 -16.15 5.05
CA TYR A 405 1.70 -14.76 5.51
C TYR A 405 0.83 -14.58 6.76
N ALA A 406 -0.40 -15.06 6.73
CA ALA A 406 -1.34 -14.92 7.83
C ALA A 406 -0.89 -15.64 9.10
N LEU A 407 -0.17 -16.76 8.97
CA LEU A 407 0.47 -17.42 10.10
C LEU A 407 1.59 -16.57 10.72
N LEU A 408 2.42 -15.94 9.89
CA LEU A 408 3.50 -15.05 10.35
C LEU A 408 2.93 -13.78 11.01
N ALA A 409 1.78 -13.31 10.52
CA ALA A 409 1.06 -12.12 10.98
C ALA A 409 0.25 -12.32 12.28
N LEU A 410 0.39 -13.45 12.97
CA LEU A 410 -0.27 -13.66 14.27
C LEU A 410 0.14 -12.59 15.29
N ASP A 411 -0.77 -11.66 15.55
CA ASP A 411 -0.64 -10.57 16.53
C ASP A 411 -0.66 -11.08 17.98
N PRO A 412 0.43 -10.89 18.76
CA PRO A 412 0.51 -11.28 20.15
C PRO A 412 -0.51 -10.60 21.07
N ARG A 413 -1.02 -9.42 20.72
CA ARG A 413 -2.00 -8.68 21.51
C ARG A 413 -3.38 -9.36 21.52
N ARG A 414 -3.61 -10.30 20.59
CA ARG A 414 -4.84 -11.11 20.53
C ARG A 414 -4.73 -12.45 21.26
N PHE A 415 -3.56 -12.77 21.84
CA PHE A 415 -3.37 -14.04 22.54
C PHE A 415 -4.08 -14.04 23.88
N VAL A 416 -4.66 -15.18 24.25
CA VAL A 416 -5.30 -15.41 25.53
C VAL A 416 -4.23 -15.85 26.54
N PRO A 417 -4.08 -15.14 27.68
CA PRO A 417 -3.21 -15.61 28.75
C PRO A 417 -3.74 -16.92 29.34
N ALA A 418 -2.91 -17.96 29.39
CA ALA A 418 -3.24 -19.25 30.01
C ALA A 418 -2.08 -19.75 30.87
N SER A 419 -2.33 -20.70 31.78
CA SER A 419 -1.34 -21.23 32.71
C SER A 419 -0.10 -21.82 32.04
N GLY A 420 -0.23 -22.35 30.82
CA GLY A 420 0.87 -22.89 30.01
C GLY A 420 1.54 -21.88 29.07
N GLY A 421 1.21 -20.59 29.19
CA GLY A 421 1.69 -19.53 28.29
C GLY A 421 0.61 -18.98 27.35
N PRO A 422 0.99 -18.11 26.40
CA PRO A 422 0.04 -17.49 25.48
C PRO A 422 -0.63 -18.55 24.61
N SER A 423 -1.96 -18.47 24.51
CA SER A 423 -2.79 -19.42 23.78
C SER A 423 -3.68 -18.73 22.76
N LEU A 424 -4.18 -19.50 21.80
CA LEU A 424 -5.18 -19.08 20.82
C LEU A 424 -6.41 -19.95 20.94
N TRP A 425 -7.56 -19.40 20.56
CA TRP A 425 -8.76 -20.20 20.38
C TRP A 425 -8.66 -21.03 19.10
N ALA A 426 -9.04 -22.29 19.22
CA ALA A 426 -9.20 -23.23 18.12
C ALA A 426 -10.60 -23.84 18.17
N TRP A 427 -11.15 -24.13 17.00
CA TRP A 427 -12.44 -24.77 16.84
C TRP A 427 -12.26 -26.26 16.64
N SER A 428 -13.02 -27.06 17.39
CA SER A 428 -13.09 -28.50 17.22
C SER A 428 -14.25 -28.86 16.28
N PRO A 429 -13.98 -29.43 15.09
CA PRO A 429 -15.04 -29.81 14.15
C PRO A 429 -15.96 -30.91 14.67
N GLU A 430 -15.51 -31.71 15.64
CA GLU A 430 -16.24 -32.89 16.15
C GLU A 430 -17.38 -32.52 17.09
N ASP A 431 -17.11 -31.61 18.03
CA ASP A 431 -18.05 -31.19 19.07
C ASP A 431 -18.55 -29.75 18.85
N GLY A 432 -18.01 -29.03 17.88
CA GLY A 432 -18.37 -27.65 17.59
C GLY A 432 -17.89 -26.65 18.65
N THR A 433 -16.97 -27.04 19.54
CA THR A 433 -16.56 -26.23 20.70
C THR A 433 -15.28 -25.43 20.45
N ALA A 434 -15.06 -24.42 21.31
CA ALA A 434 -13.82 -23.66 21.35
C ALA A 434 -12.86 -24.27 22.39
N ARG A 435 -11.60 -24.44 21.99
CA ARG A 435 -10.53 -24.92 22.87
C ARG A 435 -9.33 -23.99 22.79
N LEU A 436 -8.63 -23.80 23.91
CA LEU A 436 -7.37 -23.08 23.91
C LEU A 436 -6.25 -24.01 23.46
N VAL A 437 -5.42 -23.54 22.55
CA VAL A 437 -4.21 -24.22 22.09
C VAL A 437 -2.99 -23.32 22.31
N PRO A 438 -1.84 -23.85 22.76
CA PRO A 438 -0.63 -23.06 22.91
C PRO A 438 -0.22 -22.43 21.57
N VAL A 439 0.21 -21.16 21.60
CA VAL A 439 0.72 -20.48 20.40
C VAL A 439 1.91 -21.22 19.78
N ALA A 440 2.71 -21.90 20.60
CA ALA A 440 3.84 -22.72 20.15
C ALA A 440 3.41 -23.91 19.28
N SER A 441 2.22 -24.48 19.47
CA SER A 441 1.69 -25.56 18.64
C SER A 441 1.14 -25.04 17.31
N VAL A 442 0.73 -23.77 17.27
CA VAL A 442 0.25 -23.09 16.06
C VAL A 442 1.42 -22.65 15.18
N ARG A 443 2.44 -22.01 15.78
CA ARG A 443 3.67 -21.55 15.11
C ARG A 443 4.66 -22.69 14.99
N ALA A 444 5.11 -23.05 13.78
CA ALA A 444 6.28 -23.94 13.67
C ALA A 444 7.58 -23.13 13.75
N GLY A 445 8.51 -23.57 14.60
CA GLY A 445 9.82 -22.94 14.82
C GLY A 445 10.89 -23.32 13.80
N GLY A 446 10.57 -23.39 12.50
CA GLY A 446 11.52 -23.80 11.46
C GLY A 446 11.47 -22.92 10.20
N PRO A 447 12.49 -23.02 9.32
CA PRO A 447 12.54 -22.24 8.06
C PRO A 447 11.46 -22.66 7.05
N ASN A 448 10.88 -23.86 7.22
CA ASN A 448 9.83 -24.37 6.36
C ASN A 448 8.44 -24.05 6.93
N PRO A 449 7.45 -23.76 6.07
CA PRO A 449 6.08 -23.57 6.51
C PRO A 449 5.57 -24.83 7.22
N PRO A 450 4.87 -24.70 8.37
CA PRO A 450 4.28 -25.86 9.04
C PRO A 450 3.34 -26.62 8.12
N ARG A 451 3.27 -27.93 8.32
CA ARG A 451 2.17 -28.74 7.78
C ARG A 451 0.87 -28.39 8.47
N GLY A 452 -0.24 -28.60 7.77
CA GLY A 452 -1.59 -28.34 8.25
C GLY A 452 -2.02 -26.90 8.03
N LEU A 453 -1.52 -26.25 6.98
CA LEU A 453 -2.04 -24.99 6.49
C LEU A 453 -3.10 -25.27 5.42
N GLY A 454 -4.21 -24.54 5.47
CA GLY A 454 -5.26 -24.69 4.47
C GLY A 454 -5.96 -23.40 4.15
N SER A 455 -6.38 -23.32 2.90
CA SER A 455 -7.22 -22.26 2.37
C SER A 455 -8.11 -22.80 1.25
N GLY A 456 -9.25 -22.17 1.06
CA GLY A 456 -10.30 -22.63 0.14
C GLY A 456 -11.22 -21.49 -0.28
N ALA A 457 -12.09 -21.74 -1.26
CA ALA A 457 -13.11 -20.78 -1.65
C ALA A 457 -14.22 -20.67 -0.60
N THR A 458 -14.38 -21.68 0.26
CA THR A 458 -15.27 -21.71 1.43
C THR A 458 -14.51 -22.14 2.68
N PHE A 459 -15.13 -21.96 3.84
CA PHE A 459 -14.57 -22.43 5.12
C PHE A 459 -14.35 -23.95 5.12
N ASP A 460 -15.34 -24.73 4.67
CA ASP A 460 -15.24 -26.20 4.66
C ASP A 460 -14.15 -26.71 3.70
N GLU A 461 -13.97 -26.06 2.55
CA GLU A 461 -12.86 -26.35 1.64
C GLU A 461 -11.49 -26.06 2.30
N ALA A 462 -11.39 -24.95 3.03
CA ALA A 462 -10.18 -24.59 3.75
C ALA A 462 -9.86 -25.60 4.87
N VAL A 463 -10.87 -26.06 5.63
CA VAL A 463 -10.73 -27.11 6.65
C VAL A 463 -10.24 -28.41 6.00
N ALA A 464 -10.88 -28.83 4.92
CA ALA A 464 -10.48 -30.04 4.20
C ALA A 464 -9.06 -29.93 3.63
N ALA A 465 -8.66 -28.75 3.14
CA ALA A 465 -7.30 -28.50 2.68
C ALA A 465 -6.28 -28.58 3.82
N ALA A 466 -6.58 -27.97 4.97
CA ALA A 466 -5.70 -27.95 6.13
C ALA A 466 -5.50 -29.36 6.71
N LEU A 467 -6.58 -30.16 6.78
CA LEU A 467 -6.52 -31.57 7.20
C LEU A 467 -5.68 -32.42 6.24
N ARG A 468 -5.81 -32.23 4.92
CA ARG A 468 -4.99 -32.93 3.91
C ARG A 468 -3.51 -32.57 4.03
N ASP A 469 -3.18 -31.30 4.22
CA ASP A 469 -1.79 -30.83 4.31
C ASP A 469 -1.08 -31.36 5.56
N ARG A 470 -1.81 -31.57 6.67
CA ARG A 470 -1.24 -32.10 7.93
C ARG A 470 -0.68 -33.53 7.78
N ARG A 471 -1.28 -34.36 6.92
CA ARG A 471 -0.99 -35.80 6.74
C ARG A 471 -1.08 -36.58 8.07
N GLY A 472 -2.30 -36.83 8.55
CA GLY A 472 -2.58 -37.60 9.77
C GLY A 472 -4.08 -37.85 9.97
N PRO A 473 -4.49 -38.65 10.98
CA PRO A 473 -5.90 -38.96 11.26
C PRO A 473 -6.66 -37.69 11.62
N ALA A 474 -7.84 -37.46 11.02
CA ALA A 474 -8.63 -36.25 11.25
C ALA A 474 -9.14 -36.12 12.71
N HIS A 475 -9.17 -37.23 13.46
CA HIS A 475 -9.68 -37.26 14.82
C HIS A 475 -8.82 -36.41 15.78
N GLY A 476 -9.47 -35.57 16.59
CA GLY A 476 -8.83 -34.66 17.54
C GLY A 476 -8.11 -33.47 16.89
N ALA A 477 -8.42 -33.15 15.63
CA ALA A 477 -7.90 -31.98 14.95
C ALA A 477 -8.63 -30.71 15.43
N LEU A 478 -7.86 -29.66 15.69
CA LEU A 478 -8.35 -28.34 16.09
C LEU A 478 -7.98 -27.32 15.01
N ILE A 479 -8.94 -26.46 14.65
CA ILE A 479 -8.83 -25.48 13.57
C ILE A 479 -8.64 -24.08 14.15
N VAL A 480 -7.52 -23.44 13.83
CA VAL A 480 -7.21 -22.07 14.20
C VAL A 480 -7.36 -21.17 12.97
N PRO A 481 -8.33 -20.24 12.96
CA PRO A 481 -8.39 -19.18 11.95
C PRO A 481 -7.17 -18.27 12.01
N LEU A 482 -6.58 -17.97 10.85
CA LEU A 482 -5.40 -17.12 10.69
C LEU A 482 -5.84 -15.72 10.23
N ASP A 483 -6.56 -15.00 11.07
CA ASP A 483 -7.24 -13.75 10.69
C ASP A 483 -6.77 -12.52 11.49
N HIS A 484 -5.53 -12.57 11.98
CA HIS A 484 -4.94 -11.49 12.76
C HIS A 484 -4.57 -10.27 11.91
N ASP A 485 -4.42 -10.43 10.59
CA ASP A 485 -4.24 -9.33 9.65
C ASP A 485 -5.49 -9.14 8.77
N PRO A 486 -6.26 -8.06 8.95
CA PRO A 486 -7.42 -7.73 8.12
C PRO A 486 -7.11 -7.62 6.63
N ALA A 487 -5.88 -7.26 6.26
CA ALA A 487 -5.48 -7.19 4.86
C ALA A 487 -5.48 -8.59 4.20
N ALA A 488 -5.01 -9.60 4.93
CA ALA A 488 -4.99 -10.99 4.44
C ALA A 488 -6.42 -11.55 4.33
N THR A 489 -7.27 -11.28 5.34
CA THR A 489 -8.64 -11.80 5.38
C THR A 489 -9.57 -11.10 4.41
N GLY A 490 -9.33 -9.82 4.10
CA GLY A 490 -10.01 -9.11 3.02
C GLY A 490 -9.79 -9.77 1.65
N ILE A 491 -8.62 -10.35 1.42
CA ILE A 491 -8.31 -11.10 0.19
C ILE A 491 -8.99 -12.48 0.22
N LEU A 492 -8.79 -13.23 1.30
CA LEU A 492 -9.37 -14.54 1.49
C LEU A 492 -9.68 -14.77 2.98
N PRO A 493 -10.95 -14.87 3.38
CA PRO A 493 -11.31 -15.02 4.81
C PRO A 493 -11.02 -16.43 5.35
N TYR A 494 -10.89 -17.42 4.46
CA TYR A 494 -10.77 -18.84 4.83
C TYR A 494 -9.30 -19.28 4.90
N LEU A 495 -8.50 -18.63 5.73
CA LEU A 495 -7.09 -18.99 6.00
C LEU A 495 -6.99 -19.70 7.34
N LEU A 496 -6.57 -20.97 7.36
CA LEU A 496 -6.67 -21.84 8.53
C LEU A 496 -5.37 -22.59 8.82
N ARG A 497 -5.17 -22.93 10.09
CA ARG A 497 -4.14 -23.85 10.59
C ARG A 497 -4.80 -24.99 11.38
N THR A 498 -4.38 -26.23 11.14
CA THR A 498 -4.85 -27.40 11.89
C THR A 498 -3.80 -27.93 12.87
N VAL A 499 -4.09 -27.89 14.17
CA VAL A 499 -3.22 -28.42 15.24
C VAL A 499 -3.87 -29.65 15.90
N ARG A 500 -3.16 -30.42 16.73
CA ARG A 500 -3.76 -31.43 17.60
C ARG A 500 -3.89 -30.92 19.03
N CYS A 501 -4.75 -31.57 19.80
CA CYS A 501 -4.89 -31.31 21.23
C CYS A 501 -3.64 -31.71 22.04
N ASP A 502 -2.85 -32.66 21.52
CA ASP A 502 -1.67 -33.23 22.17
C ASP A 502 -0.34 -32.61 21.68
N ASP A 503 -0.40 -31.68 20.72
CA ASP A 503 0.78 -30.93 20.20
C ASP A 503 1.05 -29.72 21.09
#